data_AF-A0A432EN74-F1
#
_entry.id   AF-A0A432EN74-F1
#
_cell.length_a   1.000
_cell.length_b   1.000
_cell.length_c   1.000
_cell.angle_alpha   90.00
_cell.angle_beta   90.00
_cell.angle_gamma   90.00
#
_symmetry.space_group_name_H-M   'P 1'
#
loop_
_entity.id
_entity.type
_entity.pdbx_description
1 polymer ?
#
loop_
_entity_poly.entity_id
_entity_poly.type
_entity_poly.pdbx_seq_one_letter_code
_entity_poly.pdbx_strand_id
1 'polypeptide(L)'
;MENLELKLLEELSKLEQFGLKTPVDAKGFWKEWQSVFTKVKLSQIAIRTLLETEDLDRDEVIYLKQKMNLLRDIETYLKELKEVALQVKGYTFFSPEESEGESDGDDLDDFLF
;
A
#
# COMPACT_ATOMS: atom_id res chain seq x y z
N MET A 1 -8.84 -19.20 -27.95
CA MET A 1 -8.56 -19.34 -26.50
C MET A 1 -7.20 -18.73 -26.17
N GLU A 2 -6.14 -19.08 -26.91
CA GLU A 2 -4.78 -18.53 -26.79
C GLU A 2 -4.68 -16.98 -26.79
N ASN A 3 -5.57 -16.26 -27.50
CA ASN A 3 -5.52 -14.79 -27.55
C ASN A 3 -5.99 -14.10 -26.25
N LEU A 4 -6.95 -14.70 -25.53
CA LEU A 4 -7.48 -14.09 -24.30
C LEU A 4 -6.53 -14.31 -23.12
N GLU A 5 -5.89 -15.48 -23.05
CA GLU A 5 -4.88 -15.79 -22.04
C GLU A 5 -3.68 -14.84 -22.13
N LEU A 6 -3.18 -14.59 -23.35
CA LEU A 6 -2.10 -13.62 -23.56
C LEU A 6 -2.50 -12.20 -23.13
N LYS A 7 -3.71 -11.76 -23.47
CA LYS A 7 -4.22 -10.45 -23.02
C LYS A 7 -4.36 -10.36 -21.51
N LEU A 8 -4.79 -11.44 -20.86
CA LEU A 8 -4.85 -11.50 -19.41
C LEU A 8 -3.46 -11.39 -18.79
N LEU A 9 -2.46 -12.10 -19.32
CA LEU A 9 -1.08 -12.00 -18.87
C LEU A 9 -0.51 -10.59 -19.04
N GLU A 10 -0.79 -9.94 -20.16
CA GLU A 10 -0.41 -8.54 -20.38
C GLU A 10 -1.04 -7.60 -19.35
N GLU A 11 -2.34 -7.77 -19.05
CA GLU A 11 -3.00 -6.96 -18.03
C GLU A 11 -2.46 -7.24 -16.63
N LEU A 12 -2.15 -8.49 -16.30
CA LEU A 12 -1.51 -8.85 -15.02
C LEU A 12 -0.15 -8.18 -14.88
N SER A 13 0.68 -8.21 -15.93
CA SER A 13 1.98 -7.53 -15.93
C SER A 13 1.83 -6.01 -15.75
N LYS A 14 0.81 -5.40 -16.34
CA LYS A 14 0.49 -3.98 -16.10
C LYS A 14 0.08 -3.73 -14.64
N LEU A 15 -0.56 -4.68 -13.96
CA LEU A 15 -1.00 -4.53 -12.57
C LEU A 15 0.15 -4.70 -11.56
N GLU A 16 1.22 -5.43 -11.90
CA GLU A 16 2.38 -5.62 -11.02
C GLU A 16 3.02 -4.32 -10.54
N GLN A 17 2.89 -3.23 -11.31
CA GLN A 17 3.37 -1.90 -10.92
C GLN A 17 2.67 -1.32 -9.67
N PHE A 18 1.54 -1.90 -9.27
CA PHE A 18 0.79 -1.53 -8.06
C PHE A 18 0.97 -2.55 -6.92
N GLY A 19 1.65 -3.67 -7.18
CA GLY A 19 2.01 -4.65 -6.17
C GLY A 19 3.12 -4.12 -5.27
N LEU A 20 2.95 -4.24 -3.96
CA LEU A 20 4.00 -3.92 -3.00
C LEU A 20 4.95 -5.11 -2.89
N LYS A 21 6.24 -4.86 -3.10
CA LYS A 21 7.29 -5.89 -3.07
C LYS A 21 7.96 -5.99 -1.71
N THR A 22 7.91 -4.91 -0.93
CA THR A 22 8.50 -4.87 0.41
C THR A 22 7.58 -5.59 1.41
N PRO A 23 8.09 -6.51 2.24
CA PRO A 23 7.34 -7.12 3.33
C PRO A 23 6.73 -6.09 4.29
N VAL A 24 5.56 -6.39 4.86
CA VAL A 24 4.75 -5.45 5.67
C VAL A 24 5.43 -4.96 6.95
N ASP A 25 6.34 -5.77 7.50
CA ASP A 25 7.14 -5.52 8.70
C ASP A 25 8.43 -4.74 8.42
N ALA A 26 8.89 -4.71 7.17
CA ALA A 26 10.12 -4.05 6.80
C ALA A 26 10.01 -2.52 6.79
N LYS A 27 11.11 -1.84 7.17
CA LYS A 27 11.20 -0.37 7.25
C LYS A 27 10.80 0.35 5.95
N GLY A 28 11.00 -0.28 4.80
CA GLY A 28 10.70 0.28 3.48
C GLY A 28 9.21 0.25 3.09
N PHE A 29 8.39 -0.55 3.77
CA PHE A 29 7.01 -0.81 3.38
C PHE A 29 6.19 0.47 3.25
N TRP A 30 6.20 1.31 4.29
CA TRP A 30 5.39 2.52 4.32
C TRP A 30 5.76 3.52 3.21
N LYS A 31 7.03 3.57 2.84
CA LYS A 31 7.50 4.43 1.74
C LYS A 31 7.00 3.91 0.39
N GLU A 32 7.08 2.60 0.16
CA GLU A 32 6.56 1.98 -1.05
C GLU A 32 5.03 2.11 -1.13
N TRP A 33 4.33 1.75 -0.05
CA TRP A 33 2.88 1.89 0.08
C TRP A 33 2.42 3.31 -0.23
N GLN A 34 3.06 4.31 0.38
CA GLN A 34 2.73 5.72 0.15
C GLN A 34 2.93 6.11 -1.32
N SER A 35 4.06 5.71 -1.91
CA SER A 35 4.35 6.02 -3.32
C SER A 35 3.28 5.47 -4.26
N VAL A 36 2.92 4.19 -4.10
CA VAL A 36 1.90 3.54 -4.92
C VAL A 36 0.51 4.13 -4.66
N PHE A 37 0.15 4.36 -3.40
CA PHE A 37 -1.14 4.95 -3.03
C PHE A 37 -1.32 6.36 -3.59
N THR A 38 -0.28 7.20 -3.49
CA THR A 38 -0.28 8.54 -4.09
C THR A 38 -0.43 8.47 -5.61
N LYS A 39 0.28 7.56 -6.28
CA LYS A 39 0.15 7.36 -7.73
C LYS A 39 -1.31 7.04 -8.11
N VAL A 40 -1.95 6.10 -7.41
CA VAL A 40 -3.36 5.75 -7.64
C VAL A 40 -4.27 6.95 -7.44
N LYS A 41 -4.10 7.70 -6.34
CA LYS A 41 -4.91 8.90 -6.07
C LYS A 41 -4.77 9.99 -7.13
N LEU A 42 -3.54 10.28 -7.54
CA LEU A 42 -3.29 11.28 -8.58
C LEU A 42 -3.87 10.84 -9.93
N SER A 43 -3.79 9.55 -10.28
CA SER A 43 -4.44 9.03 -11.48
C SER A 43 -5.96 9.17 -11.44
N GLN A 44 -6.61 8.89 -10.30
CA GLN A 44 -8.06 9.11 -10.13
C GLN A 44 -8.42 10.59 -10.30
N ILE A 45 -7.63 11.51 -9.74
CA ILE A 45 -7.85 12.95 -9.88
C ILE A 45 -7.72 13.36 -11.35
N ALA A 46 -6.65 12.94 -12.02
CA ALA A 46 -6.41 13.26 -13.43
C ALA A 46 -7.56 12.77 -14.33
N ILE A 47 -8.04 11.53 -14.13
CA ILE A 47 -9.18 11.00 -14.89
C ILE A 47 -10.45 11.83 -14.63
N ARG A 48 -10.70 12.24 -13.38
CA ARG A 48 -11.85 13.08 -13.06
C ARG A 48 -11.78 14.42 -13.76
N THR A 49 -10.61 15.05 -13.75
CA THR A 49 -10.37 16.30 -14.45
C THR A 49 -10.63 16.14 -15.94
N LEU A 50 -10.08 15.12 -16.59
CA LEU A 50 -10.32 14.87 -18.03
C LEU A 50 -11.81 14.71 -18.35
N LEU A 51 -12.56 13.98 -17.52
CA LEU A 51 -14.01 13.80 -17.69
C LEU A 51 -14.83 15.09 -17.49
N GLU A 52 -14.27 16.09 -16.80
CA GLU A 52 -14.93 17.37 -16.51
C GLU A 52 -14.52 18.49 -17.49
N THR A 53 -13.30 18.44 -18.03
CA THR A 53 -12.71 19.55 -18.80
C THR A 53 -12.58 19.30 -20.29
N GLU A 54 -12.46 18.05 -20.73
CA GLU A 54 -12.24 17.70 -22.13
C GLU A 54 -13.54 17.30 -22.83
N ASP A 55 -13.65 17.64 -24.12
CA ASP A 55 -14.72 17.12 -24.99
C ASP A 55 -14.30 15.75 -25.53
N LEU A 56 -14.75 14.71 -24.84
CA LEU A 56 -14.37 13.33 -25.10
C LEU A 56 -15.47 12.61 -25.87
N ASP A 57 -15.07 11.72 -26.77
CA ASP A 57 -16.02 10.83 -27.41
C ASP A 57 -16.58 9.77 -26.42
N ARG A 58 -17.64 9.07 -26.85
CA ARG A 58 -18.31 8.09 -26.00
C ARG A 58 -17.38 6.96 -25.56
N ASP A 59 -16.49 6.52 -26.43
CA ASP A 59 -15.61 5.38 -26.19
C ASP A 59 -14.49 5.78 -25.21
N GLU A 60 -13.96 7.00 -25.34
CA GLU A 60 -13.02 7.61 -24.40
C GLU A 60 -13.63 7.73 -22.99
N VAL A 61 -14.88 8.20 -22.88
CA VAL A 61 -15.59 8.28 -21.59
C VAL A 61 -15.77 6.90 -20.96
N ILE A 62 -16.14 5.89 -21.76
CA ILE A 62 -16.28 4.50 -21.28
C ILE A 62 -14.94 3.98 -20.78
N TYR A 63 -13.87 4.18 -21.55
CA TYR A 63 -12.51 3.77 -21.20
C TYR A 63 -12.05 4.41 -19.89
N LEU A 64 -12.20 5.73 -19.74
CA LEU A 64 -11.82 6.45 -18.53
C LEU A 64 -12.61 5.98 -17.30
N LYS A 65 -13.91 5.68 -17.45
CA LYS A 65 -14.73 5.12 -16.36
C LYS A 65 -14.29 3.72 -15.97
N GLN A 66 -13.92 2.87 -16.92
CA GLN A 66 -13.36 1.55 -16.63
C GLN A 66 -12.03 1.65 -15.88
N LYS A 67 -11.13 2.56 -16.31
CA LYS A 67 -9.87 2.82 -15.61
C LYS A 67 -10.09 3.38 -14.22
N MET A 68 -11.08 4.25 -14.02
CA MET A 68 -11.46 4.75 -12.70
C MET A 68 -11.89 3.61 -11.76
N ASN A 69 -12.70 2.67 -12.25
CA ASN A 69 -13.13 1.52 -11.44
C ASN A 69 -11.94 0.64 -11.05
N LEU A 70 -11.06 0.32 -12.00
CA LEU A 70 -9.84 -0.43 -11.70
C LEU A 70 -8.98 0.26 -10.63
N LEU A 71 -8.80 1.58 -10.72
CA LEU A 71 -8.05 2.35 -9.72
C LEU A 71 -8.72 2.34 -8.34
N ARG A 72 -10.06 2.22 -8.26
CA ARG A 72 -10.78 2.07 -6.98
C ARG A 72 -10.57 0.70 -6.37
N ASP A 73 -10.52 -0.35 -7.19
CA ASP A 73 -10.22 -1.70 -6.73
C ASP A 73 -8.79 -1.76 -6.17
N ILE A 74 -7.82 -1.15 -6.88
CA ILE A 74 -6.43 -1.04 -6.40
C ILE A 74 -6.35 -0.20 -5.12
N GLU A 75 -7.10 0.90 -5.01
CA GLU A 75 -7.15 1.69 -3.77
C GLU A 75 -7.66 0.86 -2.59
N THR A 76 -8.69 0.05 -2.81
CA THR A 76 -9.26 -0.85 -1.80
C THR A 76 -8.22 -1.87 -1.34
N TYR A 77 -7.55 -2.54 -2.28
CA TYR A 77 -6.44 -3.46 -2.01
C TYR A 77 -5.33 -2.79 -1.16
N LEU A 78 -4.91 -1.58 -1.50
CA LEU A 78 -3.89 -0.86 -0.74
C LEU A 78 -4.35 -0.50 0.68
N LYS A 79 -5.63 -0.17 0.86
CA LYS A 79 -6.21 0.08 2.19
C LYS A 79 -6.23 -1.19 3.04
N GLU A 80 -6.63 -2.32 2.46
CA GLU A 80 -6.60 -3.62 3.16
C GLU A 80 -5.18 -3.97 3.62
N LEU A 81 -4.17 -3.80 2.75
CA LEU A 81 -2.77 -4.01 3.12
C LEU A 81 -2.29 -3.08 4.24
N LYS A 82 -2.74 -1.82 4.23
CA LYS A 82 -2.46 -0.89 5.32
C LYS A 82 -3.02 -1.42 6.65
N GLU A 83 -4.27 -1.88 6.65
CA GLU A 83 -4.88 -2.42 7.88
C GLU A 83 -4.12 -3.66 8.39
N VAL A 84 -3.72 -4.57 7.50
CA VAL A 84 -2.87 -5.71 7.85
C VAL A 84 -1.54 -5.25 8.45
N ALA A 85 -0.84 -4.30 7.82
CA ALA A 85 0.44 -3.79 8.31
C ALA A 85 0.31 -3.10 9.68
N LEU A 86 -0.80 -2.41 9.94
CA LEU A 86 -1.10 -1.83 11.25
C LEU A 86 -1.35 -2.91 12.31
N GLN A 87 -2.05 -3.99 11.97
CA GLN A 87 -2.28 -5.13 12.86
C GLN A 87 -0.98 -5.89 13.19
N VAL A 88 -0.11 -6.11 12.20
CA VAL A 88 1.21 -6.74 12.43
C VAL A 88 2.06 -5.88 13.38
N LYS A 89 2.05 -4.55 13.20
CA LYS A 89 2.70 -3.65 14.16
C LYS A 89 2.06 -3.70 15.55
N GLY A 90 0.74 -3.87 15.61
CA GLY A 90 0.02 -4.14 16.86
C GLY A 90 0.48 -5.43 17.54
N TYR A 91 0.72 -6.51 16.79
CA TYR A 91 1.30 -7.75 17.29
C TYR A 91 2.73 -7.55 17.81
N THR A 92 3.55 -6.72 17.16
CA THR A 92 4.89 -6.37 17.69
C THR A 92 4.86 -5.48 18.93
N PHE A 93 3.76 -4.77 19.21
CA PHE A 93 3.60 -3.96 20.42
C PHE A 93 3.04 -4.77 21.62
N PHE A 94 2.39 -5.91 21.34
CA PHE A 94 1.84 -6.84 22.33
C PHE A 94 2.45 -8.24 22.18
N SER A 95 3.77 -8.35 22.06
CA SER A 95 4.48 -9.60 22.35
C SER A 95 5.06 -9.49 23.77
N PRO A 96 4.40 -10.02 24.81
CA PRO A 96 4.87 -9.93 26.19
C PRO A 96 6.01 -10.93 26.51
N GLU A 97 6.82 -11.33 25.54
CA GLU A 97 7.84 -12.39 25.71
C GLU A 97 9.30 -11.88 25.63
N GLU A 98 9.54 -10.62 25.99
CA GLU A 98 10.89 -10.16 26.41
C GLU A 98 10.85 -9.47 27.79
N SER A 99 9.87 -9.84 28.61
CA SER A 99 9.87 -9.63 30.07
C SER A 99 10.36 -10.92 30.72
N GLU A 100 11.67 -11.17 30.71
CA GLU A 100 12.34 -12.00 31.72
C GLU A 100 13.86 -11.91 31.52
N GLY A 101 14.49 -11.10 32.36
CA GLY A 101 15.93 -10.87 32.39
C GLY A 101 16.27 -10.07 33.64
N GLU A 102 16.07 -10.71 34.80
CA GLU A 102 16.62 -10.27 36.08
C GLU A 102 18.13 -10.01 35.93
N SER A 103 18.57 -8.82 36.34
CA SER A 103 19.91 -8.62 36.87
C SER A 103 19.76 -7.81 38.15
N ASP A 104 19.58 -8.54 39.24
CA ASP A 104 19.90 -8.07 40.59
C ASP A 104 21.36 -7.59 40.66
N GLY A 105 21.60 -6.52 41.44
CA GLY A 105 22.90 -6.16 42.00
C GLY A 105 23.80 -5.29 41.13
N ASP A 106 23.85 -3.98 41.40
CA ASP A 106 25.03 -3.38 42.04
C ASP A 106 24.83 -1.86 42.27
N ASP A 107 24.97 -1.50 43.55
CA ASP A 107 25.55 -0.29 44.13
C ASP A 107 24.84 1.08 44.03
N LEU A 108 24.10 1.36 45.11
CA LEU A 108 24.10 2.68 45.76
C LEU A 108 25.54 3.05 46.15
N ASP A 109 26.06 4.18 45.65
CA ASP A 109 26.65 5.26 46.47
C ASP A 109 27.46 6.26 45.62
N ASP A 110 27.48 7.50 46.10
CA ASP A 110 28.32 8.65 45.71
C ASP A 110 28.09 9.30 44.34
N PHE A 111 27.39 10.45 44.35
CA PHE A 111 27.92 11.72 43.81
C PHE A 111 27.11 12.90 44.37
N LEU A 112 27.42 13.28 45.62
CA LEU A 112 27.22 14.63 46.14
C LEU A 112 28.60 15.27 46.29
N PHE A 113 28.99 16.15 45.37
CA PHE A 113 29.86 17.31 45.62
C PHE A 113 29.54 18.41 44.62
#